data_AF-A0A7V5NA54-F1
#
_entry.id   AF-A0A7V5NA54-F1
#
_cell.length_a   1.000
_cell.length_b   1.000
_cell.length_c   1.000
_cell.angle_alpha   90.00
_cell.angle_beta   90.00
_cell.angle_gamma   90.00
#
_symmetry.space_group_name_H-M   'P 1'
#
loop_
_entity.id
_entity.type
_entity.pdbx_description
1 polymer ?
#
loop_
_entity_poly.entity_id
_entity_poly.type
_entity_poly.pdbx_seq_one_letter_code
_entity_poly.pdbx_strand_id
1 'polypeptide(L)'
;MTEQRSRKTSTKKTARKRLPGSPPEPEQMYRVEGIGRRGVIRYVKVFGRRGSWRIRGMDGLDIVVRALTVEEALRRAKRQIPFRPIVIRRVSPEELSPSVVPLPPTTSSAPKKS
;
A
#
# COMPACT_ATOMS: atom_id res chain seq x y z
N MET A 1 40.45 -39.54 2.11
CA MET A 1 38.98 -39.34 2.14
C MET A 1 38.73 -38.44 3.36
N THR A 2 38.27 -37.20 3.31
CA THR A 2 37.41 -36.50 2.34
C THR A 2 37.61 -34.98 2.52
N GLU A 3 37.86 -34.26 1.43
CA GLU A 3 37.91 -32.79 1.36
C GLU A 3 36.54 -32.18 1.69
N GLN A 4 36.44 -31.34 2.71
CA GLN A 4 35.23 -30.56 2.99
C GLN A 4 35.42 -29.11 2.53
N ARG A 5 35.12 -28.86 1.25
CA ARG A 5 35.14 -27.53 0.63
C ARG A 5 34.07 -26.62 1.23
N SER A 6 34.48 -25.75 2.14
CA SER A 6 33.69 -24.60 2.62
C SER A 6 33.51 -23.57 1.50
N ARG A 7 32.39 -23.62 0.77
CA ARG A 7 31.98 -22.56 -0.17
C ARG A 7 31.44 -21.35 0.60
N LYS A 8 32.32 -20.40 0.96
CA LYS A 8 31.95 -19.05 1.39
C LYS A 8 31.43 -18.27 0.18
N THR A 9 30.12 -18.23 -0.03
CA THR A 9 29.48 -17.38 -1.04
C THR A 9 29.39 -15.93 -0.53
N SER A 10 30.46 -15.19 -0.76
CA SER A 10 30.51 -13.72 -0.59
C SER A 10 29.50 -13.08 -1.55
N THR A 11 28.33 -12.71 -1.04
CA THR A 11 27.33 -11.93 -1.78
C THR A 11 27.77 -10.47 -1.78
N LYS A 12 28.55 -10.11 -2.79
CA LYS A 12 28.92 -8.73 -3.15
C LYS A 12 27.63 -7.93 -3.41
N LYS A 13 27.10 -7.27 -2.37
CA LYS A 13 26.06 -6.24 -2.51
C LYS A 13 26.67 -5.09 -3.30
N THR A 14 26.45 -5.07 -4.61
CA THR A 14 26.67 -3.89 -5.45
C THR A 14 25.71 -2.79 -4.99
N ALA A 15 26.21 -1.94 -4.10
CA ALA A 15 25.59 -0.68 -3.75
C ALA A 15 25.53 0.18 -5.02
N ARG A 16 24.38 0.20 -5.69
CA ARG A 16 24.09 1.14 -6.77
C ARG A 16 24.23 2.55 -6.18
N LYS A 17 25.29 3.25 -6.60
CA LYS A 17 25.51 4.69 -6.37
C LYS A 17 24.24 5.43 -6.80
N ARG A 18 23.56 6.07 -5.84
CA ARG A 18 22.49 7.03 -6.13
C ARG A 18 23.18 8.31 -6.60
N LEU A 19 22.72 8.86 -7.73
CA LEU A 19 23.08 10.20 -8.17
C LEU A 19 22.66 11.19 -7.06
N PRO A 20 23.55 12.09 -6.61
CA PRO A 20 23.20 13.12 -5.64
C PRO A 20 22.36 14.19 -6.35
N GLY A 21 21.13 14.44 -5.90
CA GLY A 21 20.39 15.64 -6.31
C GLY A 21 18.89 15.49 -6.53
N SER A 22 18.33 14.29 -6.62
CA SER A 22 16.87 14.13 -6.71
C SER A 22 16.28 14.03 -5.30
N PRO A 23 15.34 14.91 -4.90
CA PRO A 23 14.59 14.69 -3.67
C PRO A 23 13.94 13.30 -3.75
N PRO A 24 14.01 12.49 -2.68
CA PRO A 24 13.35 11.18 -2.69
C PRO A 24 11.87 11.40 -2.98
N GLU A 25 11.31 10.65 -3.94
CA GLU A 25 9.87 10.69 -4.19
C GLU A 25 9.11 10.53 -2.87
N PRO A 26 8.02 11.29 -2.69
CA PRO A 26 7.24 11.24 -1.47
C PRO A 26 6.70 9.84 -1.25
N GLU A 27 6.60 9.45 0.02
CA GLU A 27 5.96 8.20 0.38
C GLU A 27 4.47 8.28 0.06
N GLN A 28 3.99 7.32 -0.72
CA GLN A 28 2.60 7.21 -1.13
C GLN A 28 1.94 6.09 -0.33
N MET A 29 0.67 6.30 0.02
CA MET A 29 -0.12 5.38 0.80
C MET A 29 -1.39 5.01 0.05
N TYR A 30 -1.73 3.73 0.10
CA TYR A 30 -2.88 3.17 -0.56
C TYR A 30 -3.60 2.20 0.37
N ARG A 31 -4.93 2.20 0.28
CA ARG A 31 -5.79 1.14 0.79
C ARG A 31 -6.20 0.26 -0.39
N VAL A 32 -5.94 -1.03 -0.26
CA VAL A 32 -6.28 -2.01 -1.29
C VAL A 32 -7.29 -2.97 -0.73
N GLU A 33 -8.43 -3.06 -1.42
CA GLU A 33 -9.54 -3.92 -1.07
C GLU A 33 -9.61 -5.08 -2.06
N GLY A 34 -9.98 -6.25 -1.59
CA GLY A 34 -10.10 -7.41 -2.45
C GLY A 34 -10.96 -8.52 -1.87
N ILE A 35 -11.23 -9.52 -2.69
CA ILE A 35 -12.04 -10.68 -2.32
C ILE A 35 -11.12 -11.85 -2.01
N GLY A 36 -11.21 -12.35 -0.79
CA GLY A 36 -10.53 -13.55 -0.30
C GLY A 36 -11.26 -14.83 -0.68
N ARG A 37 -10.76 -15.95 -0.13
CA ARG A 37 -11.42 -17.25 -0.28
C ARG A 37 -12.82 -17.17 0.35
N ARG A 38 -13.81 -17.78 -0.31
CA ARG A 38 -15.24 -17.78 0.09
C ARG A 38 -15.96 -16.42 0.05
N GLY A 39 -15.46 -15.46 -0.74
CA GLY A 39 -16.16 -14.19 -0.96
C GLY A 39 -15.94 -13.12 0.11
N VAL A 40 -15.11 -13.39 1.13
CA VAL A 40 -14.85 -12.45 2.23
C VAL A 40 -14.05 -11.24 1.72
N ILE A 41 -14.53 -10.03 1.97
CA ILE A 41 -13.81 -8.80 1.64
C ILE A 41 -12.66 -8.62 2.64
N ARG A 42 -11.45 -8.40 2.12
CA ARG A 42 -10.22 -8.15 2.89
C ARG A 42 -9.57 -6.85 2.45
N TYR A 43 -8.77 -6.30 3.36
CA TYR A 43 -8.08 -5.02 3.17
C TYR A 43 -6.60 -5.17 3.51
N VAL A 44 -5.74 -4.54 2.71
CA VAL A 44 -4.32 -4.30 3.03
C VAL A 44 -3.98 -2.84 2.87
N LYS A 45 -3.04 -2.38 3.67
CA LYS A 45 -2.42 -1.07 3.55
C LYS A 45 -1.12 -1.22 2.77
N VAL A 46 -0.98 -0.49 1.67
CA VAL A 46 0.25 -0.47 0.87
C VAL A 46 0.88 0.91 1.02
N PHE A 47 2.14 0.97 1.40
CA PHE A 47 2.85 2.23 1.58
C PHE A 47 4.29 2.11 1.12
N GLY A 48 4.84 3.20 0.62
CA GLY A 48 6.21 3.24 0.13
C GLY A 48 6.39 4.20 -1.01
N ARG A 49 7.46 4.00 -1.78
CA ARG A 49 7.85 4.86 -2.90
C ARG A 49 8.30 4.01 -4.07
N ARG A 50 8.46 4.62 -5.24
CA ARG A 50 9.00 3.93 -6.42
C ARG A 50 10.30 3.20 -6.08
N GLY A 51 10.33 1.91 -6.39
CA GLY A 51 11.43 0.99 -6.11
C GLY A 51 11.33 0.22 -4.79
N SER A 52 10.44 0.59 -3.86
CA SER A 52 10.25 -0.11 -2.59
C SER A 52 8.85 0.12 -2.00
N TRP A 53 8.04 -0.93 -1.99
CA TRP A 53 6.68 -0.93 -1.47
C TRP A 53 6.55 -1.94 -0.33
N ARG A 54 5.81 -1.58 0.71
CA ARG A 54 5.46 -2.46 1.83
C ARG A 54 3.95 -2.67 1.86
N ILE A 55 3.55 -3.93 1.93
CA ILE A 55 2.15 -4.38 1.92
C ILE A 55 1.86 -4.99 3.28
N ARG A 56 0.99 -4.35 4.05
CA ARG A 56 0.63 -4.76 5.41
C ARG A 56 -0.86 -5.12 5.50
N GLY A 57 -1.15 -6.37 5.85
CA GLY A 57 -2.51 -6.83 6.13
C GLY A 57 -2.83 -6.78 7.63
N MET A 58 -4.11 -6.89 7.95
CA MET A 58 -4.58 -6.98 9.35
C MET A 58 -4.16 -8.30 10.01
N ASP A 59 -4.07 -9.38 9.24
CA ASP A 59 -3.77 -10.74 9.73
C ASP A 59 -2.27 -10.98 10.00
N GLY A 60 -1.49 -9.92 10.24
CA GLY A 60 -0.03 -10.01 10.40
C GLY A 60 0.76 -10.16 9.09
N LEU A 61 0.11 -10.07 7.93
CA LEU A 61 0.78 -10.07 6.62
C LEU A 61 1.69 -8.84 6.52
N ASP A 62 2.97 -9.04 6.23
CA ASP A 62 3.94 -7.97 6.00
C ASP A 62 4.93 -8.37 4.90
N ILE A 63 4.80 -7.75 3.74
CA ILE A 63 5.59 -8.09 2.55
C ILE A 63 6.27 -6.83 2.04
N VAL A 64 7.58 -6.94 1.75
CA VAL A 64 8.33 -5.87 1.09
C VAL A 64 8.65 -6.29 -0.35
N VAL A 65 8.27 -5.45 -1.31
CA VAL A 65 8.41 -5.71 -2.74
C VAL A 65 9.13 -4.55 -3.42
N ARG A 66 10.13 -4.87 -4.24
CA ARG A 66 10.72 -3.89 -5.16
C ARG A 66 9.87 -3.82 -6.43
N ALA A 67 9.23 -2.68 -6.67
CA ALA A 67 8.40 -2.42 -7.86
C ALA A 67 8.36 -0.92 -8.16
N LEU A 68 8.06 -0.55 -9.41
CA LEU A 68 7.98 0.84 -9.81
C LEU A 68 6.64 1.49 -9.46
N THR A 69 5.55 0.71 -9.46
CA THR A 69 4.20 1.19 -9.12
C THR A 69 3.53 0.28 -8.08
N VAL A 70 2.44 0.77 -7.47
CA VAL A 70 1.65 0.01 -6.50
C VAL A 70 0.98 -1.21 -7.15
N GLU A 71 0.50 -1.08 -8.39
CA GLU A 71 -0.12 -2.18 -9.15
C GLU A 71 0.90 -3.28 -9.43
N GLU A 72 2.13 -2.90 -9.79
CA GLU A 72 3.21 -3.85 -10.00
C GLU A 72 3.62 -4.54 -8.70
N ALA A 73 3.66 -3.80 -7.57
CA ALA A 73 3.91 -4.38 -6.25
C ALA A 73 2.85 -5.44 -5.89
N LEU A 74 1.56 -5.13 -6.07
CA LEU A 74 0.45 -6.07 -5.84
C LEU A 74 0.52 -7.28 -6.78
N ARG A 75 0.86 -7.07 -8.06
CA ARG A 75 1.01 -8.15 -9.03
C ARG A 75 2.14 -9.11 -8.62
N ARG A 76 3.29 -8.59 -8.20
CA ARG A 76 4.43 -9.39 -7.69
C ARG A 76 4.09 -10.10 -6.38
N ALA A 77 3.31 -9.47 -5.51
CA ALA A 77 2.85 -10.05 -4.25
C ALA A 77 1.61 -10.97 -4.38
N LYS A 78 1.04 -11.14 -5.57
CA LYS A 78 -0.22 -11.87 -5.80
C LYS A 78 -0.26 -13.28 -5.20
N ARG A 79 0.87 -13.99 -5.17
CA ARG A 79 0.96 -15.35 -4.60
C ARG A 79 1.00 -15.36 -3.07
N GLN A 80 1.36 -14.23 -2.45
CA GLN A 80 1.52 -14.07 -1.00
C GLN A 80 0.30 -13.39 -0.37
N ILE A 81 -0.42 -12.55 -1.12
CA ILE A 81 -1.66 -11.92 -0.65
C ILE A 81 -2.80 -12.96 -0.72
N PRO A 82 -3.49 -13.27 0.40
CA PRO A 82 -4.51 -14.32 0.46
C PRO A 82 -5.86 -13.89 -0.14
N PHE A 83 -5.87 -12.92 -1.04
CA PHE A 83 -7.06 -12.40 -1.72
C PHE A 83 -6.71 -11.75 -3.05
N ARG A 84 -7.73 -11.60 -3.92
CA ARG A 84 -7.59 -10.91 -5.21
C ARG A 84 -7.90 -9.42 -5.03
N PRO A 85 -6.96 -8.50 -5.32
CA PRO A 85 -7.23 -7.06 -5.32
C PRO A 85 -8.33 -6.69 -6.33
N ILE A 86 -9.20 -5.75 -5.95
CA ILE A 86 -10.31 -5.25 -6.78
C ILE A 86 -10.27 -3.73 -6.83
N VAL A 87 -10.04 -3.09 -5.68
CA VAL A 87 -10.05 -1.63 -5.56
C VAL A 87 -8.73 -1.18 -4.96
N ILE A 88 -8.12 -0.15 -5.55
CA ILE A 88 -6.92 0.53 -5.05
C ILE A 88 -7.29 1.98 -4.84
N ARG A 89 -7.31 2.45 -3.59
CA ARG A 89 -7.57 3.85 -3.24
C ARG A 89 -6.30 4.46 -2.70
N ARG A 90 -5.90 5.61 -3.24
CA ARG A 90 -4.84 6.44 -2.65
C ARG A 90 -5.39 7.03 -1.35
N VAL A 91 -4.57 7.04 -0.30
CA VAL A 91 -4.86 7.72 0.95
C VAL A 91 -3.99 8.97 0.95
N SER A 92 -4.58 10.12 0.67
CA SER A 92 -3.87 11.39 0.76
C SER A 92 -3.84 11.83 2.22
N PRO A 93 -2.69 12.33 2.73
CA PRO A 93 -2.61 12.82 4.11
C PRO A 93 -3.59 13.97 4.40
N GLU A 94 -4.01 14.72 3.38
CA GLU A 94 -5.04 15.78 3.48
C GLU A 94 -6.45 15.24 3.75
N GLU A 95 -6.77 14.00 3.36
CA GLU A 95 -8.09 13.38 3.56
C GLU A 95 -8.31 12.85 4.99
N LEU A 96 -7.27 12.90 5.84
CA LEU A 96 -7.37 12.53 7.26
C LEU A 96 -7.79 13.71 8.15
N SER A 97 -7.96 14.91 7.59
CA SER A 97 -8.63 15.99 8.30
C SER A 97 -10.13 15.66 8.31
N PRO A 98 -10.78 15.50 9.48
CA PRO A 98 -12.22 15.37 9.51
C PRO A 98 -12.78 16.65 8.88
N SER A 99 -13.30 16.55 7.66
CA SER A 99 -14.12 17.61 7.08
C SER A 99 -15.22 17.90 8.10
N VAL A 100 -15.10 19.04 8.76
CA VAL A 100 -16.23 19.72 9.37
C VAL A 100 -17.20 19.96 8.22
N VAL A 101 -18.12 19.02 8.02
CA VAL A 101 -19.23 19.19 7.09
C VAL A 101 -20.02 20.37 7.65
N PRO A 102 -20.16 21.51 6.94
CA PRO A 102 -21.13 22.50 7.33
C PRO A 102 -22.49 21.82 7.19
N LEU A 103 -23.16 21.59 8.31
CA LEU A 103 -24.56 21.19 8.32
C LEU A 103 -25.31 22.21 7.44
N PRO A 104 -26.12 21.79 6.46
CA PRO A 104 -26.95 22.72 5.72
C PRO A 104 -27.85 23.46 6.73
N PRO A 105 -28.05 24.78 6.59
CA PRO A 105 -29.02 25.47 7.42
C PRO A 105 -30.38 24.80 7.20
N THR A 106 -30.96 24.26 8.27
CA THR A 106 -32.33 23.79 8.30
C THR A 106 -33.24 24.96 7.92
N THR A 107 -33.65 25.02 6.65
CA THR A 107 -34.81 25.82 6.25
C THR A 107 -36.03 25.14 6.86
N SER A 108 -36.36 25.58 8.08
CA SER A 108 -37.64 25.30 8.72
C SER A 108 -38.72 25.98 7.89
N SER A 109 -39.26 25.22 6.92
CA SER A 109 -40.46 25.58 6.18
C SER A 109 -41.65 25.50 7.13
N ALA A 110 -41.94 26.58 7.84
CA ALA A 110 -43.23 26.74 8.51
C ALA A 110 -44.32 26.95 7.45
N PRO A 111 -45.42 26.16 7.47
CA PRO A 111 -46.45 26.23 6.45
C PRO A 111 -47.29 27.51 6.62
N LYS A 112 -47.48 28.22 5.50
CA LYS A 112 -48.45 29.30 5.35
C LYS A 112 -49.83 28.65 5.09
N LYS A 113 -50.76 28.79 6.03
CA LYS A 113 -52.22 28.60 5.86
C LYS A 113 -52.87 29.79 6.55
N SER A 114 -53.42 30.72 5.76
CA SER A 114 -54.86 30.88 5.45
C SER A 114 -55.62 31.50 6.61
#